data_AF-A0A7V9LB85-F1
#
_entry.id   AF-A0A7V9LB85-F1
#
_cell.length_a   1.000
_cell.length_b   1.000
_cell.length_c   1.000
_cell.angle_alpha   90.00
_cell.angle_beta   90.00
_cell.angle_gamma   90.00
#
_symmetry.space_group_name_H-M   'P 1'
#
loop_
_entity.id
_entity.type
_entity.pdbx_description
1 polymer ?
#
loop_
_entity_poly.entity_id
_entity_poly.type
_entity_poly.pdbx_seq_one_letter_code
_entity_poly.pdbx_strand_id
1 'polypeptide(L)'
;MLAVGNLLVDVRPVSAAELTRFVLATRQSPLPSASRDDVPATHVSFADASAYATWAGKRLPSEAEWHACVAAHGARLGTGTIWEWTATLEHGGRVVRGGRWRNALERPPLPDNRSFETGPAADVGFRCVLDAPA
;
A
#
# COMPACT_ATOMS: atom_id res chain seq x y z
N MET A 1 3.04 13.84 2.55
CA MET A 1 3.38 13.18 1.27
C MET A 1 4.76 13.66 0.79
N LEU A 2 5.40 12.93 -0.11
CA LEU A 2 6.61 13.33 -0.83
C LEU A 2 6.30 13.46 -2.33
N ALA A 3 6.96 14.40 -3.01
CA ALA A 3 6.73 14.65 -4.44
C ALA A 3 7.66 13.84 -5.35
N VAL A 4 7.13 13.35 -6.47
CA VAL A 4 7.84 12.62 -7.54
C VAL A 4 7.23 13.06 -8.87
N GLY A 5 7.85 14.03 -9.54
CA GLY A 5 7.25 14.65 -10.72
C GLY A 5 5.88 15.27 -10.37
N ASN A 6 4.84 14.85 -11.07
CA ASN A 6 3.44 15.25 -10.85
C ASN A 6 2.68 14.36 -9.84
N LEU A 7 3.38 13.55 -9.04
CA LEU A 7 2.78 12.63 -8.09
C LEU A 7 3.16 13.00 -6.65
N LEU A 8 2.22 12.89 -5.73
CA LEU A 8 2.45 12.95 -4.28
C LEU A 8 2.21 11.56 -3.68
N VAL A 9 3.21 11.02 -2.98
CA VAL A 9 3.13 9.70 -2.33
C VAL A 9 3.07 9.83 -0.82
N ASP A 10 2.19 9.06 -0.17
CA ASP A 10 2.18 9.00 1.29
C ASP A 10 3.51 8.44 1.82
N VAL A 11 4.04 9.06 2.88
CA VAL A 11 5.34 8.68 3.46
C VAL A 11 5.28 7.29 4.07
N ARG A 12 4.12 6.91 4.63
CA ARG A 12 3.87 5.64 5.30
C ARG A 12 2.71 4.93 4.62
N PRO A 13 2.64 3.59 4.70
CA PRO A 13 1.40 2.86 4.42
C PRO A 13 0.26 3.35 5.32
N VAL A 14 -0.98 3.14 4.86
CA VAL A 14 -2.18 3.45 5.64
C VAL A 14 -2.17 2.63 6.92
N SER A 15 -2.36 3.32 8.05
CA SER A 15 -2.36 2.73 9.39
C SER A 15 -3.70 2.09 9.75
N ALA A 16 -3.69 1.21 10.76
CA ALA A 16 -4.90 0.61 11.31
C ALA A 16 -5.89 1.68 11.79
N ALA A 17 -5.43 2.73 12.47
CA ALA A 17 -6.32 3.80 12.93
C ALA A 17 -6.94 4.61 11.77
N GLU A 18 -6.19 4.84 10.69
CA GLU A 18 -6.74 5.50 9.50
C GLU A 18 -7.81 4.63 8.83
N LEU A 19 -7.57 3.33 8.67
CA LEU A 19 -8.57 2.41 8.12
C LEU A 19 -9.80 2.29 9.01
N THR A 20 -9.63 2.25 10.34
CA THR A 20 -10.74 2.26 11.31
C THR A 20 -11.61 3.50 11.15
N ARG A 21 -11.02 4.68 10.95
CA ARG A 21 -11.81 5.91 10.71
C ARG A 21 -12.67 5.80 9.46
N PHE A 22 -12.14 5.23 8.39
CA PHE A 22 -12.91 4.95 7.17
C PHE A 22 -14.07 4.00 7.47
N VAL A 23 -13.83 2.85 8.12
CA VAL A 23 -14.87 1.88 8.46
C VAL A 23 -15.98 2.51 9.30
N LEU A 24 -15.63 3.31 10.30
CA LEU A 24 -16.60 4.02 11.13
C LEU A 24 -17.41 5.05 10.34
N ALA A 25 -16.79 5.73 9.37
CA ALA A 25 -17.44 6.74 8.55
C ALA A 25 -18.36 6.15 7.47
N THR A 26 -17.98 5.02 6.85
CA THR A 26 -18.67 4.47 5.68
C THR A 26 -19.48 3.21 5.97
N ARG A 27 -19.23 2.56 7.12
CA ARG A 27 -19.73 1.23 7.48
C ARG A 27 -19.32 0.13 6.48
N GLN A 28 -18.27 0.37 5.69
CA GLN A 28 -17.69 -0.63 4.80
C GLN A 28 -16.67 -1.49 5.55
N SER A 29 -16.59 -2.78 5.21
CA SER A 29 -15.57 -3.73 5.69
C SER A 29 -14.21 -3.41 5.01
N PRO A 30 -13.04 -3.83 5.55
CA PRO A 30 -12.80 -4.66 6.71
C PRO A 30 -12.32 -3.83 7.90
N LEU A 31 -12.55 -4.37 9.10
CA LEU A 31 -11.81 -3.92 10.27
C LEU A 31 -10.32 -4.29 10.08
N PRO A 32 -9.38 -3.38 10.42
CA PRO A 32 -7.97 -3.70 10.34
C PRO A 32 -7.64 -4.89 11.25
N SER A 33 -6.76 -5.77 10.79
CA SER A 33 -6.27 -6.93 11.56
C SER A 33 -5.32 -6.56 12.71
N ALA A 34 -4.85 -5.31 12.75
CA ALA A 34 -3.84 -4.83 13.69
C ALA A 34 -4.47 -4.23 14.96
N SER A 35 -3.92 -4.60 16.12
CA SER A 35 -4.35 -4.14 17.45
C SER A 35 -3.72 -2.81 17.90
N ARG A 36 -2.81 -2.24 17.10
CA ARG A 36 -2.14 -0.97 17.39
C ARG A 36 -2.46 0.06 16.30
N ASP A 37 -2.78 1.27 16.73
CA ASP A 37 -3.29 2.32 15.86
C ASP A 37 -2.29 2.78 14.78
N ASP A 38 -1.00 2.83 15.09
CA ASP A 38 0.03 3.41 14.21
C ASP A 38 0.72 2.40 13.28
N VAL A 39 0.42 1.10 13.39
CA VAL A 39 1.02 0.10 12.50
C VAL A 39 0.26 0.03 11.17
N PRO A 40 0.92 -0.34 10.05
CA PRO A 40 0.25 -0.52 8.78
C PRO A 40 -0.96 -1.45 8.89
N ALA A 41 -2.09 -1.06 8.30
CA ALA A 41 -3.23 -1.94 8.15
C ALA A 41 -2.87 -3.06 7.16
N THR A 42 -3.05 -4.31 7.56
CA THR A 42 -2.87 -5.48 6.70
C THR A 42 -4.14 -6.32 6.65
N HIS A 43 -4.13 -7.42 5.89
CA HIS A 43 -5.31 -8.24 5.65
C HIS A 43 -6.44 -7.45 4.97
N VAL A 44 -6.06 -6.50 4.12
CA VAL A 44 -6.96 -5.61 3.38
C VAL A 44 -7.12 -6.14 1.96
N SER A 45 -8.34 -6.25 1.46
CA SER A 45 -8.56 -6.61 0.06
C SER A 45 -8.22 -5.43 -0.87
N PHE A 46 -7.93 -5.70 -2.14
CA PHE A 46 -7.72 -4.62 -3.11
C PHE A 46 -8.95 -3.70 -3.21
N ALA A 47 -10.16 -4.25 -3.15
CA ALA A 47 -11.41 -3.48 -3.24
C ALA A 47 -11.51 -2.48 -2.08
N ASP A 48 -11.18 -2.91 -0.87
CA ASP A 48 -11.27 -2.06 0.31
C ASP A 48 -10.16 -1.01 0.35
N ALA A 49 -8.93 -1.39 -0.06
CA ALA A 49 -7.83 -0.45 -0.24
C ALA A 49 -8.18 0.65 -1.25
N SER A 50 -8.80 0.26 -2.38
CA SER A 50 -9.27 1.19 -3.40
C SER A 50 -10.42 2.07 -2.91
N ALA A 51 -11.36 1.52 -2.14
CA ALA A 51 -12.47 2.26 -1.55
C ALA A 51 -11.98 3.29 -0.53
N TYR A 52 -11.05 2.90 0.35
CA TYR A 52 -10.38 3.82 1.27
C TYR A 52 -9.68 4.94 0.51
N ALA A 53 -8.87 4.60 -0.50
CA ALA A 53 -8.10 5.59 -1.24
C ALA A 53 -9.04 6.64 -1.87
N THR A 54 -10.13 6.18 -2.47
CA THR A 54 -11.17 7.05 -3.04
C THR A 54 -11.82 7.94 -1.98
N TRP A 55 -12.21 7.36 -0.84
CA TRP A 55 -12.80 8.11 0.29
C TRP A 55 -11.84 9.19 0.84
N ALA A 56 -10.55 8.89 0.88
CA ALA A 56 -9.50 9.81 1.30
C ALA A 56 -9.15 10.87 0.22
N GLY A 57 -9.82 10.86 -0.94
CA GLY A 57 -9.54 11.76 -2.06
C GLY A 57 -8.22 11.46 -2.77
N LYS A 58 -7.79 10.18 -2.77
CA LYS A 58 -6.52 9.68 -3.30
C LYS A 58 -6.78 8.48 -4.23
N ARG A 59 -5.72 7.79 -4.64
CA ARG A 59 -5.79 6.51 -5.35
C ARG A 59 -4.65 5.57 -4.95
N LEU A 60 -4.75 4.31 -5.34
CA LEU A 60 -3.61 3.39 -5.29
C LEU A 60 -2.62 3.73 -6.42
N PRO A 61 -1.30 3.62 -6.19
CA PRO A 61 -0.32 3.78 -7.25
C PRO A 61 -0.41 2.63 -8.25
N SER A 62 -0.06 2.88 -9.51
CA SER A 62 0.39 1.81 -10.41
C SER A 62 1.73 1.24 -9.93
N GLU A 63 2.10 0.05 -10.37
CA GLU A 63 3.42 -0.51 -10.08
C GLU A 63 4.57 0.41 -10.54
N ALA A 64 4.44 1.02 -11.71
CA ALA A 64 5.45 1.92 -12.25
C ALA A 64 5.63 3.17 -11.36
N GLU A 65 4.52 3.75 -10.90
CA GLU A 65 4.54 4.88 -9.97
C GLU A 65 5.13 4.49 -8.61
N TRP A 66 4.78 3.29 -8.10
CA TRP A 66 5.36 2.77 -6.87
C TRP A 66 6.88 2.67 -6.99
N HIS A 67 7.38 2.10 -8.10
CA HIS A 67 8.81 2.04 -8.38
C HIS A 67 9.46 3.42 -8.47
N ALA A 68 8.84 4.36 -9.20
CA ALA A 68 9.36 5.72 -9.31
C ALA A 68 9.48 6.40 -7.94
N CYS A 69 8.50 6.19 -7.05
CA CYS A 69 8.51 6.71 -5.69
C CYS A 69 9.64 6.12 -4.85
N VAL A 70 9.83 4.80 -4.91
CA VAL A 70 10.90 4.13 -4.17
C VAL A 70 12.27 4.51 -4.72
N ALA A 71 12.43 4.63 -6.03
CA ALA A 71 13.67 5.10 -6.64
C ALA A 71 14.02 6.54 -6.22
N ALA A 72 13.02 7.43 -6.11
CA ALA A 72 13.22 8.83 -5.75
C ALA A 72 13.49 9.04 -4.25
N HIS A 73 12.79 8.31 -3.37
CA HIS A 73 12.78 8.60 -1.93
C HIS A 73 13.39 7.49 -1.06
N GLY A 74 13.56 6.29 -1.59
CA GLY A 74 14.18 5.15 -0.94
C GLY A 74 13.68 4.89 0.48
N ALA A 75 14.61 4.82 1.42
CA ALA A 75 14.34 4.53 2.83
C ALA A 75 13.33 5.47 3.51
N ARG A 76 13.12 6.70 2.97
CA ARG A 76 12.15 7.65 3.53
C ARG A 76 10.71 7.16 3.46
N LEU A 77 10.42 6.24 2.54
CA LEU A 77 9.09 5.64 2.40
C LEU A 77 8.85 4.47 3.37
N GLY A 78 9.87 3.96 4.06
CA GLY A 78 9.72 2.81 4.97
C GLY A 78 9.18 1.54 4.30
N THR A 79 9.43 1.36 3.00
CA THR A 79 8.99 0.19 2.22
C THR A 79 9.67 -1.09 2.67
N GLY A 80 9.04 -2.25 2.40
CA GLY A 80 9.60 -3.58 2.75
C GLY A 80 9.17 -4.10 4.13
N THR A 81 8.29 -3.38 4.82
CA THR A 81 7.69 -3.82 6.09
C THR A 81 6.44 -4.69 5.89
N ILE A 82 5.69 -4.42 4.82
CA ILE A 82 4.51 -5.15 4.36
C ILE A 82 4.51 -5.19 2.82
N TRP A 83 3.65 -6.00 2.24
CA TRP A 83 3.30 -5.89 0.82
C TRP A 83 2.32 -4.74 0.61
N GLU A 84 2.50 -3.99 -0.46
CA GLU A 84 1.64 -2.84 -0.78
C GLU A 84 0.89 -3.09 -2.08
N TRP A 85 -0.45 -2.97 -2.04
CA TRP A 85 -1.30 -3.01 -3.23
C TRP A 85 -0.93 -1.93 -4.24
N THR A 86 -0.91 -2.32 -5.52
CA THR A 86 -0.89 -1.40 -6.66
C THR A 86 -2.11 -1.61 -7.54
N ALA A 87 -2.45 -0.61 -8.36
CA ALA A 87 -3.57 -0.65 -9.30
C ALA A 87 -3.32 -1.54 -10.53
N THR A 88 -2.07 -1.97 -10.77
CA THR A 88 -1.70 -2.77 -11.95
C THR A 88 -2.33 -4.16 -11.88
N LEU A 89 -3.05 -4.57 -12.94
CA LEU A 89 -3.52 -5.94 -13.14
C LEU A 89 -2.52 -6.73 -13.97
N GLU A 90 -2.15 -7.92 -13.52
CA GLU A 90 -1.34 -8.84 -14.32
C GLU A 90 -1.57 -10.28 -13.86
N HIS A 91 -1.47 -11.25 -14.76
CA HIS A 91 -1.63 -12.68 -14.45
C HIS A 91 -2.91 -13.04 -13.68
N GLY A 92 -3.99 -12.27 -13.87
CA GLY A 92 -5.27 -12.48 -13.18
C GLY A 92 -5.32 -11.97 -11.74
N GLY A 93 -4.27 -11.32 -11.24
CA GLY A 93 -4.21 -10.70 -9.91
C GLY A 93 -3.74 -9.24 -9.97
N ARG A 94 -3.73 -8.57 -8.81
CA ARG A 94 -3.15 -7.24 -8.68
C ARG A 94 -1.71 -7.36 -8.24
N VAL A 95 -0.85 -6.53 -8.83
CA VAL A 95 0.55 -6.49 -8.45
C VAL A 95 0.67 -5.92 -7.03
N VAL A 96 1.41 -6.61 -6.18
CA VAL A 96 1.86 -6.11 -4.88
C VAL A 96 3.37 -5.95 -4.87
N ARG A 97 3.87 -4.90 -4.22
CA ARG A 97 5.29 -4.52 -4.21
C ARG A 97 5.86 -4.38 -2.81
N GLY A 98 7.19 -4.33 -2.73
CA GLY A 98 7.94 -4.13 -1.49
C GLY A 98 8.08 -5.46 -0.73
N GLY A 99 7.11 -5.77 0.11
CA GLY A 99 7.04 -7.05 0.81
C GLY A 99 8.10 -7.26 1.88
N ARG A 100 7.68 -7.84 3.02
CA ARG A 100 8.59 -8.51 3.95
C ARG A 100 8.81 -9.93 3.41
N TRP A 101 10.01 -10.50 3.53
CA TRP A 101 10.24 -11.90 3.16
C TRP A 101 9.28 -12.84 3.90
N ARG A 102 8.55 -13.69 3.18
CA ARG A 102 7.80 -14.83 3.78
C ARG A 102 8.77 -15.96 4.22
N ASN A 103 10.00 -16.00 3.68
CA ASN A 103 11.07 -16.96 4.02
C ASN A 103 12.38 -16.20 4.34
N ALA A 104 12.67 -15.99 5.62
CA ALA A 104 13.56 -14.94 6.12
C ALA A 104 15.08 -15.24 6.17
N LEU A 105 15.65 -16.17 5.39
CA LEU A 105 16.98 -16.70 5.73
C LEU A 105 18.22 -16.06 5.08
N GLU A 106 18.17 -15.28 3.98
CA GLU A 106 19.45 -15.00 3.28
C GLU A 106 19.73 -13.57 2.76
N ARG A 107 18.77 -12.65 2.56
CA ARG A 107 19.08 -11.30 1.98
C ARG A 107 18.14 -10.18 2.45
N PRO A 108 18.60 -8.90 2.54
CA PRO A 108 17.70 -7.77 2.79
C PRO A 108 16.68 -7.60 1.64
N PRO A 109 15.48 -7.06 1.90
CA PRO A 109 14.47 -6.85 0.87
C PRO A 109 15.02 -5.97 -0.25
N LEU A 110 14.90 -6.43 -1.49
CA LEU A 110 15.23 -5.63 -2.67
C LEU A 110 14.01 -4.80 -3.08
N PRO A 111 14.19 -3.57 -3.59
CA PRO A 111 13.10 -2.76 -4.16
C PRO A 111 12.27 -3.50 -5.22
N ASP A 112 12.87 -4.52 -5.83
CA ASP A 112 12.34 -5.26 -6.97
C ASP A 112 11.40 -6.43 -6.61
N ASN A 113 11.12 -6.66 -5.32
CA ASN A 113 10.14 -7.67 -4.89
C ASN A 113 8.73 -7.42 -5.45
N ARG A 114 8.16 -8.47 -6.06
CA ARG A 114 6.89 -8.48 -6.79
C ARG A 114 6.11 -9.75 -6.50
N SER A 115 4.80 -9.64 -6.33
CA SER A 115 3.88 -10.79 -6.36
C SER A 115 2.54 -10.38 -7.00
N PHE A 116 1.65 -11.35 -7.21
CA PHE A 116 0.29 -11.14 -7.70
C PHE A 116 -0.67 -11.74 -6.70
N GLU A 117 -1.59 -10.93 -6.19
CA GLU A 117 -2.56 -11.34 -5.18
C GLU A 117 -3.98 -11.12 -5.72
N THR A 118 -4.87 -12.07 -5.48
CA THR A 118 -6.26 -12.05 -5.96
C THR A 118 -7.27 -11.75 -4.85
N GLY A 119 -6.82 -11.76 -3.59
CA GLY A 119 -7.65 -11.55 -2.41
C GLY A 119 -6.85 -10.95 -1.25
N PRO A 120 -7.51 -10.71 -0.10
CA PRO A 120 -6.82 -10.25 1.10
C PRO A 120 -5.80 -11.29 1.58
N ALA A 121 -4.58 -10.83 1.90
CA ALA A 121 -3.54 -11.66 2.51
C ALA A 121 -3.00 -10.98 3.77
N ALA A 122 -2.57 -11.79 4.74
CA ALA A 122 -2.27 -11.35 6.11
C ALA A 122 -1.19 -10.27 6.20
N ASP A 123 -0.26 -10.23 5.24
CA ASP A 123 0.88 -9.31 5.18
C ASP A 123 0.73 -8.23 4.08
N VAL A 124 -0.46 -8.11 3.48
CA VAL A 124 -0.76 -7.12 2.43
C VAL A 124 -1.57 -5.96 3.00
N GLY A 125 -1.02 -4.76 2.86
CA GLY A 125 -1.67 -3.48 3.09
C GLY A 125 -1.52 -2.59 1.86
N PHE A 126 -1.49 -1.28 2.05
CA PHE A 126 -1.41 -0.34 0.93
C PHE A 126 -0.93 1.05 1.33
N ARG A 127 -0.55 1.81 0.31
CA ARG A 127 -0.16 3.21 0.37
C ARG A 127 -0.90 3.95 -0.71
N CYS A 128 -1.25 5.21 -0.45
CA CYS A 128 -1.93 6.03 -1.42
C CYS A 128 -0.98 7.02 -2.09
N VAL A 129 -1.38 7.41 -3.30
CA VAL A 129 -0.82 8.51 -4.06
C VAL A 129 -1.92 9.50 -4.45
N LEU A 130 -1.52 10.72 -4.75
CA LEU A 130 -2.36 11.78 -5.26
C LEU A 130 -1.66 12.44 -6.45
N ASP A 131 -2.43 12.76 -7.49
CA ASP A 131 -1.92 13.54 -8.60
C ASP A 131 -1.76 14.99 -8.14
N ALA A 132 -0.54 15.53 -8.24
CA ALA A 132 -0.26 16.92 -7.91
C ALA A 132 -0.99 17.82 -8.93
N PRO A 133 -1.62 18.93 -8.50
CA PRO A 133 -2.15 19.90 -9.45
C PRO A 133 -1.01 20.42 -10.34
N ALA A 134 -1.30 20.49 -11.64
CA ALA A 134 -0.39 21.00 -12.66
C ALA A 134 0.02 22.46 -12.42
#